data_AF-A0A2H8TP51-F1
#
_entry.id   AF-A0A2H8TP51-F1
#
_cell.length_a   1.000
_cell.length_b   1.000
_cell.length_c   1.000
_cell.angle_alpha   90.00
_cell.angle_beta   90.00
_cell.angle_gamma   90.00
#
_symmetry.space_group_name_H-M   'P 1'
#
loop_
_entity.id
_entity.type
_entity.pdbx_description
1 polymer ?
#
loop_
_entity_poly.entity_id
_entity_poly.type
_entity_poly.pdbx_seq_one_letter_code
_entity_poly.pdbx_strand_id
1 'polypeptide(L)'
;MSEKETKKKVMSQKDYLKRYLSGGKKKKEKIKIQKRVQIIDDNIDCVENDYETSIGFDPVDEFAPQIVGIIDERPEDVKTLDTYKNKNRWKRVGGDSDIEEDSTKIDIDQVKNYVQKINKSTLNDLIKEKNEESIENDMPIRRDRKTGKKRDLKKEREEEKKKEEILNEHKAKYAIWGKGVKQVKDAQEKYESDLHEMQKPLARYADDQDLDDLLKSKIRDGDPMLEYISKNKGSGEDSPDGVRHGNS
;
A
#
# COMPACT_ATOMS: atom_id res chain seq x y z
N MET A 1 55.69 32.12 -0.89
CA MET A 1 54.40 31.41 -0.99
C MET A 1 53.45 32.05 0.01
N SER A 2 52.51 32.87 -0.45
CA SER A 2 51.51 33.53 0.40
C SER A 2 50.16 33.28 -0.26
N GLU A 3 49.37 32.40 0.36
CA GLU A 3 48.04 32.01 -0.09
C GLU A 3 47.07 33.16 0.17
N LYS A 4 46.37 33.60 -0.89
CA LYS A 4 45.27 34.56 -0.76
C LYS A 4 43.98 33.78 -0.55
N GLU A 5 43.54 33.68 0.70
CA GLU A 5 42.22 33.13 1.04
C GLU A 5 41.10 34.02 0.49
N THR A 6 40.31 33.51 -0.46
CA THR A 6 39.10 34.18 -0.92
C THR A 6 37.94 33.86 0.03
N LYS A 7 37.65 34.77 0.98
CA LYS A 7 36.49 34.66 1.87
C LYS A 7 35.20 34.67 1.03
N LYS A 8 34.46 33.55 1.02
CA LYS A 8 33.13 33.45 0.40
C LYS A 8 32.17 34.38 1.16
N LYS A 9 31.65 35.41 0.48
CA LYS A 9 30.65 36.34 1.02
C LYS A 9 29.33 35.59 1.25
N VAL A 10 29.01 35.27 2.50
CA VAL A 10 27.72 34.70 2.89
C VAL A 10 26.66 35.79 2.69
N MET A 11 25.79 35.60 1.70
CA MET A 11 24.76 36.56 1.33
C MET A 11 23.53 36.33 2.20
N SER A 12 23.03 37.39 2.85
CA SER A 12 21.87 37.27 3.73
C SER A 12 20.62 36.88 2.93
N GLN A 13 19.68 36.18 3.57
CA GLN A 13 18.44 35.74 2.91
C GLN A 13 17.63 36.93 2.33
N LYS A 14 17.72 38.11 2.97
CA LYS A 14 17.11 39.36 2.47
C LYS A 14 17.80 39.86 1.20
N ASP A 15 19.12 39.76 1.09
CA ASP A 15 19.87 40.17 -0.10
C ASP A 15 19.65 39.21 -1.28
N TYR A 16 19.51 37.92 -0.98
CA TYR A 16 19.14 36.91 -1.96
C TYR A 16 17.74 37.21 -2.54
N LEU A 17 16.76 37.48 -1.69
CA LEU A 17 15.40 37.81 -2.11
C LEU A 17 15.34 39.08 -2.95
N LYS A 18 16.15 40.09 -2.59
CA LYS A 18 16.23 41.37 -3.32
C LYS A 18 16.80 41.21 -4.73
N ARG A 19 17.74 40.28 -4.97
CA ARG A 19 18.25 39.93 -6.31
C ARG A 19 17.18 39.30 -7.21
N TYR A 20 16.29 38.50 -6.64
CA TYR A 20 15.22 37.84 -7.40
C TYR A 20 14.03 38.75 -7.66
N LEU A 21 13.69 39.64 -6.71
CA LEU A 21 12.57 40.56 -6.84
C LEU A 21 12.89 41.80 -7.69
N SER A 22 14.16 42.21 -7.78
CA SER A 22 14.60 43.33 -8.64
C SER A 22 14.83 42.93 -10.11
N GLY A 23 14.85 41.64 -10.41
CA GLY A 23 15.02 41.11 -11.77
C GLY A 23 13.72 41.12 -12.56
N GLY A 24 13.33 42.28 -13.10
CA GLY A 24 12.28 42.35 -14.11
C GLY A 24 12.57 41.38 -15.26
N LYS A 25 11.65 40.44 -15.53
CA LYS A 25 11.80 39.41 -16.57
C LYS A 25 11.98 40.07 -17.94
N LYS A 26 13.22 40.21 -18.42
CA LYS A 26 13.47 40.46 -19.84
C LYS A 26 13.06 39.21 -20.60
N LYS A 27 11.93 39.29 -21.32
CA LYS A 27 11.53 38.27 -22.30
C LYS A 27 12.68 38.11 -23.29
N LYS A 28 13.31 36.94 -23.31
CA LYS A 28 14.23 36.57 -24.40
C LYS A 28 13.37 36.39 -25.65
N GLU A 29 13.65 37.16 -26.70
CA GLU A 29 13.04 36.93 -28.00
C GLU A 29 13.45 35.55 -28.53
N LYS A 30 12.47 34.77 -28.98
CA LYS A 30 12.71 33.46 -29.60
C LYS A 30 13.28 33.68 -31.00
N ILE A 31 14.49 33.19 -31.25
CA ILE A 31 15.01 33.09 -32.63
C ILE A 31 14.18 32.04 -33.36
N LYS A 32 13.52 32.42 -34.45
CA LYS A 32 12.76 31.50 -35.32
C LYS A 32 13.75 30.56 -36.00
N ILE A 33 13.87 29.33 -35.49
CA ILE A 33 14.58 28.25 -36.16
C ILE A 33 13.73 27.82 -37.36
N GLN A 34 14.26 27.96 -38.58
CA GLN A 34 13.62 27.40 -39.77
C GLN A 34 13.63 25.88 -39.64
N LYS A 35 12.45 25.25 -39.67
CA LYS A 35 12.30 23.79 -39.60
C LYS A 35 12.96 23.17 -40.83
N ARG A 36 14.17 22.63 -40.67
CA ARG A 36 14.68 21.60 -41.58
C ARG A 36 14.01 20.28 -41.18
N VAL A 37 13.64 19.48 -42.16
CA VAL A 37 13.06 18.15 -41.92
C VAL A 37 14.12 17.33 -41.18
N GLN A 38 13.93 17.11 -39.89
CA GLN A 38 14.66 16.07 -39.16
C GLN A 38 13.85 14.79 -39.39
N ILE A 39 14.42 13.86 -40.15
CA ILE A 39 13.86 12.52 -40.27
C ILE A 39 14.05 11.90 -38.89
N ILE A 40 12.95 11.77 -38.17
CA ILE A 40 12.85 11.01 -36.92
C ILE A 40 12.42 9.63 -37.37
N ASP A 41 13.21 8.60 -37.09
CA ASP A 41 12.80 7.21 -37.37
C ASP A 41 11.47 6.94 -36.65
N ASP A 42 10.47 6.46 -37.39
CA ASP A 42 9.14 6.09 -36.87
C ASP A 42 9.18 4.86 -35.94
N ASN A 43 10.38 4.39 -35.58
CA ASN A 43 10.65 3.30 -34.64
C ASN A 43 11.30 3.81 -33.35
N ILE A 44 10.88 4.98 -32.86
CA ILE A 44 10.97 5.24 -31.42
C ILE A 44 9.90 4.35 -30.80
N ASP A 45 10.34 3.28 -30.12
CA ASP A 45 9.48 2.55 -29.22
C ASP A 45 8.86 3.58 -28.28
N CYS A 46 7.56 3.82 -28.46
CA CYS A 46 6.74 4.43 -27.45
C CYS A 46 6.93 3.52 -26.23
N VAL A 47 7.81 3.89 -25.31
CA VAL A 47 7.66 3.46 -23.93
C VAL A 47 6.26 3.96 -23.60
N GLU A 48 5.30 3.04 -23.62
CA GLU A 48 3.98 3.27 -23.06
C GLU A 48 4.25 4.00 -21.76
N ASN A 49 3.86 5.27 -21.68
CA ASN A 49 3.78 5.87 -20.37
C ASN A 49 2.59 5.18 -19.74
N ASP A 50 2.87 4.12 -18.99
CA ASP A 50 2.00 3.45 -18.05
C ASP A 50 1.74 4.41 -16.86
N TYR A 51 1.13 5.56 -17.15
CA TYR A 51 0.51 6.44 -16.15
C TYR A 51 -0.89 5.96 -15.74
N GLU A 52 -1.31 4.76 -16.12
CA GLU A 52 -2.58 4.16 -15.71
C GLU A 52 -2.45 3.09 -14.62
N THR A 53 -1.38 3.11 -13.82
CA THR A 53 -1.38 2.44 -12.50
C THR A 53 -0.80 3.31 -11.37
N SER A 54 -0.57 4.60 -11.63
CA SER A 54 -0.46 5.59 -10.56
C SER A 54 -1.84 5.89 -9.97
N ILE A 55 -2.32 4.97 -9.14
CA ILE A 55 -3.11 5.37 -7.97
C ILE A 55 -2.19 6.30 -7.16
N GLY A 56 -2.40 7.61 -7.38
CA GLY A 56 -1.86 8.78 -6.68
C GLY A 56 -0.56 8.60 -5.89
N PHE A 57 0.57 8.89 -6.53
CA PHE A 57 1.77 9.36 -5.83
C PHE A 57 2.30 10.60 -6.56
N ASP A 58 1.51 11.67 -6.51
CA ASP A 58 1.96 13.00 -6.89
C ASP A 58 2.49 13.68 -5.60
N PRO A 59 3.78 14.04 -5.49
CA PRO A 59 4.32 14.71 -4.30
C PRO A 59 3.76 16.13 -4.09
N VAL A 60 2.89 16.60 -4.99
CA VAL A 60 2.13 17.86 -4.87
C VAL A 60 0.78 17.64 -4.16
N ASP A 61 0.26 16.41 -4.16
CA ASP A 61 -0.96 16.03 -3.44
C ASP A 61 -0.70 15.83 -1.93
N GLU A 62 0.56 15.78 -1.48
CA GLU A 62 0.95 15.83 -0.06
C GLU A 62 0.51 17.12 0.66
N PHE A 63 0.11 18.16 -0.09
CA PHE A 63 -0.44 19.41 0.46
C PHE A 63 -1.95 19.53 0.32
N ALA A 64 -2.64 18.54 -0.26
CA ALA A 64 -4.09 18.50 -0.19
C ALA A 64 -4.47 18.27 1.30
N PRO A 65 -5.26 19.17 1.92
CA PRO A 65 -5.66 18.99 3.30
C PRO A 65 -6.33 17.63 3.44
N GLN A 66 -5.81 16.80 4.35
CA GLN A 66 -6.38 15.49 4.61
C GLN A 66 -7.86 15.68 4.97
N ILE A 67 -8.75 15.24 4.08
CA ILE A 67 -10.18 15.24 4.34
C ILE A 67 -10.36 14.25 5.49
N VAL A 68 -10.55 14.78 6.70
CA VAL A 68 -11.00 14.00 7.85
C VAL A 68 -12.39 13.51 7.44
N GLY A 69 -12.46 12.27 6.96
CA GLY A 69 -13.74 11.63 6.68
C GLY A 69 -14.57 11.72 7.96
N ILE A 70 -15.78 12.28 7.86
CA ILE A 70 -16.75 12.23 8.95
C ILE A 70 -17.02 10.74 9.18
N ILE A 71 -16.44 10.20 10.24
CA ILE A 71 -16.71 8.83 10.67
C ILE A 71 -18.17 8.86 11.12
N ASP A 72 -19.03 8.20 10.36
CA ASP A 72 -20.41 7.99 10.78
C ASP A 72 -20.37 7.10 12.03
N GLU A 73 -20.67 7.66 13.21
CA GLU A 73 -20.58 6.95 14.49
C GLU A 73 -21.80 6.04 14.75
N ARG A 74 -22.76 6.00 13.82
CA ARG A 74 -23.95 5.13 13.94
C ARG A 74 -23.54 3.64 13.90
N PRO A 75 -24.24 2.76 14.62
CA PRO A 75 -23.93 1.33 14.66
C PRO A 75 -24.01 0.71 13.25
N GLU A 76 -23.18 -0.32 13.02
CA GLU A 76 -23.02 -0.96 11.69
C GLU A 76 -24.36 -1.46 11.13
N ASP A 77 -25.23 -1.97 11.98
CA ASP A 77 -26.58 -2.41 11.61
C ASP A 77 -27.43 -1.27 11.04
N VAL A 78 -27.33 -0.06 11.61
CA VAL A 78 -28.09 1.09 11.13
C VAL A 78 -27.51 1.59 9.80
N LYS A 79 -26.18 1.57 9.65
CA LYS A 79 -25.52 1.92 8.38
C LYS A 79 -25.88 0.96 7.26
N THR A 80 -25.80 -0.35 7.52
CA THR A 80 -26.16 -1.38 6.54
C THR A 80 -27.64 -1.30 6.20
N LEU A 81 -28.53 -1.12 7.19
CA LEU A 81 -29.94 -0.89 6.92
C LEU A 81 -30.16 0.37 6.08
N ASP A 82 -29.46 1.47 6.33
CA ASP A 82 -29.55 2.69 5.52
C ASP A 82 -29.01 2.48 4.09
N THR A 83 -27.96 1.67 3.87
CA THR A 83 -27.49 1.34 2.51
C THR A 83 -28.51 0.49 1.75
N TYR A 84 -29.16 -0.46 2.43
CA TYR A 84 -30.20 -1.30 1.83
C TYR A 84 -31.55 -0.58 1.68
N LYS A 85 -31.87 0.39 2.54
CA LYS A 85 -33.07 1.22 2.42
C LYS A 85 -32.91 2.32 1.37
N ASN A 86 -31.70 2.91 1.28
CA ASN A 86 -31.38 3.94 0.31
C ASN A 86 -30.82 3.36 -1.01
N LYS A 87 -31.41 2.27 -1.52
CA LYS A 87 -31.09 1.67 -2.84
C LYS A 87 -31.23 2.64 -4.03
N ASN A 88 -31.78 3.84 -3.81
CA ASN A 88 -31.82 4.92 -4.79
C ASN A 88 -30.52 5.71 -4.92
N ARG A 89 -29.42 5.28 -4.30
CA ARG A 89 -28.16 6.01 -4.34
C ARG A 89 -27.59 6.16 -5.76
N TRP A 90 -28.03 5.33 -6.71
CA TRP A 90 -27.83 5.51 -8.15
C TRP A 90 -29.03 4.93 -8.96
N LYS A 91 -29.80 5.78 -9.65
CA LYS A 91 -30.75 5.39 -10.71
C LYS A 91 -30.01 5.38 -12.06
N ARG A 92 -30.21 4.35 -12.89
CA ARG A 92 -29.56 4.21 -14.22
C ARG A 92 -29.84 5.43 -15.10
N VAL A 93 -28.81 5.99 -15.73
CA VAL A 93 -28.99 6.94 -16.82
C VAL A 93 -29.01 6.15 -18.13
N GLY A 94 -30.22 5.79 -18.56
CA GLY A 94 -30.53 5.22 -19.89
C GLY A 94 -30.46 3.69 -19.98
N GLY A 95 -31.62 3.03 -20.03
CA GLY A 95 -31.75 1.65 -20.47
C GLY A 95 -32.69 0.83 -19.60
N ASP A 96 -33.95 0.75 -20.01
CA ASP A 96 -34.94 -0.20 -19.52
C ASP A 96 -34.40 -1.63 -19.71
N SER A 97 -34.08 -2.27 -18.61
CA SER A 97 -33.99 -3.72 -18.52
C SER A 97 -34.36 -4.07 -17.09
N ASP A 98 -35.66 -4.14 -16.84
CA ASP A 98 -36.23 -4.91 -15.75
C ASP A 98 -35.80 -6.36 -15.96
N ILE A 99 -34.62 -6.69 -15.42
CA ILE A 99 -34.08 -8.03 -15.37
C ILE A 99 -33.86 -8.31 -13.89
N GLU A 100 -34.94 -8.77 -13.25
CA GLU A 100 -34.81 -9.67 -12.11
C GLU A 100 -34.13 -10.94 -12.63
N GLU A 101 -32.81 -10.96 -12.66
CA GLU A 101 -32.06 -12.21 -12.83
C GLU A 101 -31.30 -12.51 -11.55
N ASP A 102 -31.76 -13.59 -10.93
CA ASP A 102 -31.11 -14.32 -9.85
C ASP A 102 -29.59 -14.30 -10.00
N SER A 103 -28.93 -13.66 -9.04
CA SER A 103 -27.46 -13.63 -8.87
C SER A 103 -26.83 -15.02 -8.58
N THR A 104 -27.59 -16.11 -8.76
CA THR A 104 -27.20 -17.49 -8.47
C THR A 104 -26.86 -18.31 -9.71
N LYS A 105 -27.11 -17.81 -10.93
CA LYS A 105 -26.67 -18.47 -12.17
C LYS A 105 -25.27 -18.03 -12.55
N ILE A 106 -24.29 -18.87 -12.22
CA ILE A 106 -22.93 -18.75 -12.73
C ILE A 106 -22.97 -19.02 -14.24
N ASP A 107 -22.63 -18.00 -15.04
CA ASP A 107 -22.55 -18.13 -16.49
C ASP A 107 -21.34 -19.00 -16.87
N ILE A 108 -21.64 -20.25 -17.24
CA ILE A 108 -20.65 -21.31 -17.51
C ILE A 108 -19.68 -20.88 -18.62
N ASP A 109 -20.14 -20.08 -19.58
CA ASP A 109 -19.31 -19.66 -20.71
C ASP A 109 -18.36 -18.52 -20.34
N GLN A 110 -18.74 -17.66 -19.39
CA GLN A 110 -17.82 -16.68 -18.79
C GLN A 110 -16.71 -17.38 -18.00
N VAL A 111 -17.05 -18.41 -17.22
CA VAL A 111 -16.07 -19.21 -16.47
C VAL A 111 -15.11 -19.94 -17.42
N LYS A 112 -15.60 -20.57 -18.49
CA LYS A 112 -14.74 -21.23 -19.49
C LYS A 112 -13.77 -20.26 -20.14
N ASN A 113 -14.22 -19.07 -20.52
CA ASN A 113 -13.36 -18.05 -21.12
C ASN A 113 -12.27 -17.58 -20.13
N TYR A 114 -12.62 -17.39 -18.86
CA TYR A 114 -11.68 -17.03 -17.81
C TYR A 114 -10.61 -18.11 -17.60
N VAL A 115 -11.02 -19.38 -17.46
CA VAL A 115 -10.11 -20.52 -17.33
C VAL A 115 -9.20 -20.65 -18.56
N GLN A 116 -9.75 -20.49 -19.76
CA GLN A 116 -8.96 -20.53 -20.99
C GLN A 116 -7.93 -19.39 -21.07
N LYS A 117 -8.27 -18.20 -20.54
CA LYS A 117 -7.35 -17.06 -20.46
C LYS A 117 -6.20 -17.33 -19.49
N ILE A 118 -6.48 -17.90 -18.30
CA ILE A 118 -5.46 -18.33 -17.34
C ILE A 118 -4.56 -19.40 -17.95
N ASN A 119 -5.14 -20.39 -18.62
CA ASN A 119 -4.35 -21.45 -19.26
C ASN A 119 -3.47 -20.90 -20.38
N LYS A 120 -3.92 -19.87 -21.11
CA LYS A 120 -3.09 -19.19 -22.13
C LYS A 120 -1.96 -18.36 -21.51
N SER A 121 -2.20 -17.62 -20.42
CA SER A 121 -1.15 -16.84 -19.77
C SER A 121 -0.08 -17.75 -19.15
N THR A 122 -0.50 -18.80 -18.44
CA THR A 122 0.42 -19.80 -17.87
C THR A 122 1.23 -20.52 -18.96
N LEU A 123 0.62 -20.86 -20.10
CA LEU A 123 1.36 -21.42 -21.25
C LEU A 123 2.37 -20.41 -21.80
N ASN A 124 2.00 -19.13 -21.93
CA ASN A 124 2.91 -18.09 -22.40
C ASN A 124 4.09 -17.88 -21.45
N ASP A 125 3.86 -17.94 -20.13
CA ASP A 125 4.91 -17.84 -19.12
C ASP A 125 5.87 -19.05 -19.20
N LEU A 126 5.34 -20.27 -19.39
CA LEU A 126 6.15 -21.48 -19.60
C LEU A 126 6.93 -21.46 -20.92
N ILE A 127 6.34 -20.91 -22.00
CA ILE A 127 7.04 -20.69 -23.27
C ILE A 127 8.16 -19.68 -23.09
N LYS A 128 7.92 -18.61 -22.32
CA LYS A 128 8.92 -17.59 -22.03
C LYS A 128 10.09 -18.17 -21.24
N GLU A 129 9.83 -18.97 -20.20
CA GLU A 129 10.87 -19.69 -19.45
C GLU A 129 11.68 -20.64 -20.34
N LYS A 130 11.02 -21.49 -21.15
CA LYS A 130 11.71 -22.41 -22.08
C LYS A 130 12.53 -21.70 -23.15
N ASN A 131 12.02 -20.59 -23.69
CA ASN A 131 12.75 -19.79 -24.65
C ASN A 131 13.96 -19.13 -23.99
N GLU A 132 13.83 -18.60 -22.78
CA GLU A 132 14.94 -18.03 -22.02
C GLU A 132 16.06 -19.05 -21.73
N GLU A 133 15.72 -20.32 -21.48
CA GLU A 133 16.70 -21.42 -21.33
C GLU A 133 17.40 -21.78 -22.66
N SER A 134 16.67 -21.79 -23.77
CA SER A 134 17.23 -22.14 -25.09
C SER A 134 18.10 -21.04 -25.72
N ILE A 135 17.89 -19.78 -25.34
CA ILE A 135 18.56 -18.60 -25.91
C ILE A 135 19.93 -18.31 -25.25
N GLU A 136 20.28 -18.99 -24.14
CA GLU A 136 21.54 -18.72 -23.43
C GLU A 136 22.80 -18.95 -24.28
N ASN A 137 22.73 -19.81 -25.31
CA ASN A 137 23.89 -20.16 -26.14
C ASN A 137 24.08 -19.27 -27.40
N ASP A 138 23.03 -18.59 -27.89
CA ASP A 138 23.07 -17.80 -29.15
C ASP A 138 22.83 -16.28 -28.94
N MET A 139 22.75 -15.81 -27.69
CA MET A 139 22.49 -14.40 -27.41
C MET A 139 23.71 -13.50 -27.71
N PRO A 140 23.57 -12.39 -28.46
CA PRO A 140 24.67 -11.49 -28.76
C PRO A 140 25.21 -10.82 -27.49
N ILE A 141 26.54 -10.86 -27.30
CA ILE A 141 27.23 -10.29 -26.13
C ILE A 141 26.98 -8.78 -26.06
N ARG A 142 26.14 -8.36 -25.11
CA ARG A 142 25.86 -6.95 -24.85
C ARG A 142 27.01 -6.30 -24.08
N ARG A 143 27.55 -5.22 -24.62
CA ARG A 143 28.65 -4.44 -24.03
C ARG A 143 28.21 -3.03 -23.71
N ASP A 144 28.76 -2.48 -22.65
CA ASP A 144 28.44 -1.12 -22.22
C ASP A 144 29.09 -0.10 -23.18
N ARG A 145 28.28 0.80 -23.76
CA ARG A 145 28.73 1.69 -24.86
C ARG A 145 29.79 2.70 -24.42
N LYS A 146 29.84 3.01 -23.12
CA LYS A 146 30.80 3.98 -22.54
C LYS A 146 32.08 3.34 -22.02
N THR A 147 32.01 2.13 -21.48
CA THR A 147 33.14 1.48 -20.80
C THR A 147 33.70 0.27 -21.56
N GLY A 148 32.99 -0.22 -22.58
CA GLY A 148 33.38 -1.37 -23.41
C GLY A 148 33.36 -2.73 -22.68
N LYS A 149 33.04 -2.75 -21.38
CA LYS A 149 33.00 -3.97 -20.57
C LYS A 149 31.80 -4.84 -20.95
N LYS A 150 31.97 -6.17 -20.82
CA LYS A 150 30.87 -7.13 -20.98
C LYS A 150 29.87 -6.91 -19.84
N ARG A 151 28.57 -6.80 -20.17
CA ARG A 151 27.48 -6.65 -19.19
C ARG A 151 26.99 -8.05 -18.83
N ASP A 152 27.06 -8.40 -17.55
CA ASP A 152 26.59 -9.69 -17.06
C ASP A 152 25.08 -9.62 -16.77
N LEU A 153 24.27 -10.00 -17.76
CA LEU A 153 22.80 -9.89 -17.71
C LEU A 153 22.17 -10.63 -16.52
N LYS A 154 22.75 -11.77 -16.10
CA LYS A 154 22.29 -12.54 -14.94
C LYS A 154 22.47 -11.76 -13.63
N LYS A 155 23.65 -11.17 -13.43
CA LYS A 155 23.97 -10.38 -12.23
C LYS A 155 23.11 -9.12 -12.13
N GLU A 156 22.88 -8.46 -13.26
CA GLU A 156 22.00 -7.29 -13.29
C GLU A 156 20.54 -7.63 -12.97
N ARG A 157 20.03 -8.74 -13.51
CA ARG A 157 18.68 -9.22 -13.20
C ARG A 157 18.53 -9.56 -11.72
N GLU A 158 19.54 -10.15 -11.10
CA GLU A 158 19.55 -10.40 -9.65
C GLU A 158 19.60 -9.09 -8.84
N GLU A 159 20.36 -8.10 -9.28
CA GLU A 159 20.41 -6.78 -8.65
C GLU A 159 19.08 -6.01 -8.81
N GLU A 160 18.41 -6.15 -9.94
CA GLU A 160 17.09 -5.57 -10.21
C GLU A 160 16.02 -6.18 -9.31
N LYS A 161 15.98 -7.52 -9.22
CA LYS A 161 15.09 -8.23 -8.27
C LYS A 161 15.31 -7.77 -6.83
N LYS A 162 16.56 -7.65 -6.38
CA LYS A 162 16.88 -7.14 -5.04
C LYS A 162 16.38 -5.70 -4.82
N LYS A 163 16.49 -4.83 -5.83
CA LYS A 163 15.97 -3.46 -5.75
C LYS A 163 14.45 -3.44 -5.71
N GLU A 164 13.79 -4.27 -6.50
CA GLU A 164 12.34 -4.43 -6.50
C GLU A 164 11.83 -4.95 -5.15
N GLU A 165 12.50 -5.94 -4.55
CA GLU A 165 12.21 -6.45 -3.21
C GLU A 165 12.30 -5.33 -2.17
N ILE A 166 13.41 -4.58 -2.15
CA ILE A 166 13.58 -3.44 -1.23
C ILE A 166 12.49 -2.38 -1.47
N LEU A 167 12.16 -2.08 -2.72
CA LEU A 167 11.11 -1.12 -3.08
C LEU A 167 9.73 -1.63 -2.64
N ASN A 168 9.44 -2.91 -2.78
CA ASN A 168 8.20 -3.54 -2.31
C ASN A 168 8.11 -3.53 -0.79
N GLU A 169 9.19 -3.85 -0.08
CA GLU A 169 9.26 -3.74 1.38
C GLU A 169 8.99 -2.31 1.84
N HIS A 170 9.61 -1.34 1.18
CA HIS A 170 9.38 0.07 1.45
C HIS A 170 7.92 0.43 1.17
N LYS A 171 7.39 0.12 -0.02
CA LYS A 171 5.99 0.36 -0.38
C LYS A 171 5.01 -0.25 0.62
N ALA A 172 5.27 -1.46 1.11
CA ALA A 172 4.45 -2.12 2.13
C ALA A 172 4.47 -1.35 3.47
N LYS A 173 5.64 -0.91 3.92
CA LYS A 173 5.78 -0.07 5.12
C LYS A 173 4.99 1.24 4.99
N TYR A 174 5.06 1.90 3.83
CA TYR A 174 4.32 3.16 3.58
C TYR A 174 2.82 2.95 3.41
N ALA A 175 2.39 1.81 2.84
CA ALA A 175 0.97 1.48 2.70
C ALA A 175 0.26 1.38 4.06
N ILE A 176 0.93 0.83 5.07
CA ILE A 176 0.40 0.76 6.44
C ILE A 176 0.24 2.18 7.02
N TRP A 177 1.20 3.07 6.76
CA TRP A 177 1.14 4.46 7.23
C TRP A 177 -0.02 5.25 6.58
N GLY A 178 -0.25 5.06 5.28
CA GLY A 178 -1.29 5.79 4.55
C GLY A 178 -2.72 5.48 4.97
N LYS A 179 -2.99 4.25 5.46
CA LYS A 179 -4.34 3.83 5.88
C LYS A 179 -4.69 4.18 7.33
N GLY A 180 -3.75 4.68 8.12
CA GLY A 180 -3.95 5.03 9.52
C GLY A 180 -3.97 3.81 10.46
N VAL A 181 -3.10 3.83 11.47
CA VAL A 181 -2.88 2.70 12.41
C VAL A 181 -4.17 2.24 13.08
N LYS A 182 -5.01 3.19 13.53
CA LYS A 182 -6.29 2.88 14.20
C LYS A 182 -7.25 2.14 13.28
N GLN A 183 -7.40 2.58 12.03
CA GLN A 183 -8.33 1.96 11.08
C GLN A 183 -7.91 0.53 10.72
N VAL A 184 -6.60 0.30 10.57
CA VAL A 184 -6.06 -1.05 10.32
C VAL A 184 -6.32 -1.95 11.53
N LYS A 185 -6.07 -1.46 12.75
CA LYS A 185 -6.31 -2.22 13.98
C LYS A 185 -7.79 -2.55 14.17
N ASP A 186 -8.67 -1.56 14.04
CA ASP A 186 -10.12 -1.74 14.16
C ASP A 186 -10.64 -2.77 13.13
N ALA A 187 -10.09 -2.76 11.90
CA ALA A 187 -10.44 -3.74 10.87
C ALA A 187 -9.93 -5.15 11.17
N GLN A 188 -8.72 -5.29 11.74
CA GLN A 188 -8.17 -6.57 12.18
C GLN A 188 -8.99 -7.14 13.34
N GLU A 189 -9.29 -6.32 14.36
CA GLU A 189 -10.11 -6.72 15.50
C GLU A 189 -11.51 -7.20 15.05
N LYS A 190 -12.13 -6.47 14.11
CA LYS A 190 -13.42 -6.88 13.51
C LYS A 190 -13.30 -8.22 12.76
N TYR A 191 -12.26 -8.39 11.95
CA TYR A 191 -12.04 -9.65 11.23
C TYR A 191 -11.85 -10.82 12.19
N GLU A 192 -11.08 -10.65 13.26
CA GLU A 192 -10.85 -11.66 14.29
C GLU A 192 -12.12 -11.99 15.07
N SER A 193 -12.92 -10.97 15.43
CA SER A 193 -14.21 -11.20 16.10
C SER A 193 -15.19 -11.95 15.20
N ASP A 194 -15.30 -11.56 13.93
CA ASP A 194 -16.19 -12.21 12.96
C ASP A 194 -15.78 -13.68 12.76
N LEU A 195 -14.47 -13.94 12.62
CA LEU A 195 -13.96 -15.31 12.49
C LEU A 195 -14.30 -16.15 13.72
N HIS A 196 -14.13 -15.56 14.91
CA HIS A 196 -14.41 -16.22 16.17
C HIS A 196 -15.91 -16.52 16.34
N GLU A 197 -16.78 -15.57 16.01
CA GLU A 197 -18.23 -15.77 16.05
C GLU A 197 -18.71 -16.79 15.03
N MET A 198 -18.15 -16.79 13.82
CA MET A 198 -18.46 -17.78 12.79
C MET A 198 -18.03 -19.21 13.18
N GLN A 199 -16.93 -19.34 13.92
CA GLN A 199 -16.44 -20.63 14.41
C GLN A 199 -17.26 -21.15 15.60
N LYS A 200 -17.99 -20.29 16.31
CA LYS A 200 -18.78 -20.67 17.48
C LYS A 200 -20.06 -21.43 17.09
N PRO A 201 -20.45 -22.45 17.88
CA PRO A 201 -21.76 -23.05 17.74
C PRO A 201 -22.86 -22.04 18.12
N LEU A 202 -24.03 -22.16 17.50
CA LEU A 202 -25.17 -21.27 17.74
C LEU A 202 -25.61 -21.22 19.22
N ALA A 203 -25.48 -22.35 19.92
CA ALA A 203 -25.80 -22.45 21.34
C ALA A 203 -24.51 -22.48 22.17
N ARG A 204 -24.52 -21.77 23.31
CA ARG A 204 -23.46 -21.84 24.30
C ARG A 204 -23.58 -23.13 25.12
N TYR A 205 -22.45 -23.77 25.38
CA TYR A 205 -22.38 -24.98 26.20
C TYR A 205 -21.94 -24.66 27.63
N ALA A 206 -22.12 -25.63 28.54
CA ALA A 206 -21.68 -25.50 29.93
C ALA A 206 -20.15 -25.37 30.05
N ASP A 207 -19.40 -25.96 29.10
CA ASP A 207 -17.93 -25.97 29.06
C ASP A 207 -17.36 -24.88 28.11
N ASP A 208 -18.10 -23.80 27.86
CA ASP A 208 -17.69 -22.70 26.97
C ASP A 208 -16.55 -21.88 27.59
N GLN A 209 -15.33 -22.03 27.07
CA GLN A 209 -14.13 -21.32 27.57
C GLN A 209 -14.30 -19.80 27.57
N ASP A 210 -14.98 -19.27 26.56
CA ASP A 210 -15.23 -17.83 26.41
C ASP A 210 -16.16 -17.30 27.52
N LEU A 211 -17.11 -18.14 27.97
CA LEU A 211 -17.95 -17.83 29.12
C LEU A 211 -17.14 -17.80 30.40
N ASP A 212 -16.30 -18.81 30.60
CA ASP A 212 -15.47 -18.94 31.79
C ASP A 212 -14.50 -17.77 31.91
N ASP A 213 -13.84 -17.37 30.81
CA ASP A 213 -12.95 -16.22 30.79
C ASP A 213 -13.70 -14.91 31.07
N LEU A 214 -14.89 -14.74 30.49
CA LEU A 214 -15.75 -13.58 30.77
C LEU A 214 -16.16 -13.54 32.25
N LEU A 215 -16.59 -14.66 32.83
CA LEU A 215 -16.96 -14.75 34.24
C LEU A 215 -15.77 -14.55 35.17
N LYS A 216 -14.58 -15.04 34.80
CA LYS A 216 -13.33 -14.89 35.55
C LYS A 216 -12.80 -13.46 35.52
N SER A 217 -13.02 -12.74 34.42
CA SER A 217 -12.64 -11.33 34.30
C SER A 217 -13.56 -10.40 35.11
N LYS A 218 -14.79 -10.84 35.38
CA LYS A 218 -15.79 -10.04 36.10
C LYS A 218 -15.38 -9.87 37.56
N ILE A 219 -15.07 -8.63 37.91
CA ILE A 219 -14.81 -8.24 39.29
C ILE A 219 -16.11 -8.35 40.10
N ARG A 220 -16.05 -9.02 41.25
CA ARG A 220 -17.17 -9.15 42.18
C ARG A 220 -16.95 -8.26 43.39
N ASP A 221 -17.91 -7.40 43.66
CA ASP A 221 -17.89 -6.55 44.85
C ASP A 221 -17.93 -7.41 46.12
N GLY A 222 -17.05 -7.08 47.08
CA GLY A 222 -16.90 -7.82 48.33
C GLY A 222 -16.03 -9.08 48.23
N ASP A 223 -15.33 -9.31 47.11
CA ASP A 223 -14.28 -10.32 47.03
C ASP A 223 -13.03 -9.84 47.81
N PRO A 224 -12.65 -10.47 48.93
CA PRO A 224 -11.49 -10.09 49.71
C PRO A 224 -10.17 -10.26 48.94
N MET A 225 -10.14 -11.07 47.87
CA MET A 225 -8.93 -11.30 47.08
C MET A 225 -8.72 -10.25 45.98
N LEU A 226 -9.72 -9.42 45.68
CA LEU A 226 -9.66 -8.40 44.63
C LEU A 226 -8.56 -7.36 44.90
N GLU A 227 -8.41 -6.93 46.15
CA GLU A 227 -7.36 -5.99 46.56
C GLU A 227 -5.96 -6.57 46.31
N TYR A 228 -5.77 -7.86 46.62
CA TYR A 228 -4.50 -8.55 46.40
C TYR A 228 -4.18 -8.69 44.90
N ILE A 229 -5.17 -9.07 44.09
CA ILE A 229 -5.01 -9.25 42.64
C ILE A 229 -4.75 -7.92 41.93
N SER A 230 -5.48 -6.86 42.29
CA SER A 230 -5.31 -5.53 41.68
C SER A 230 -3.97 -4.88 42.05
N LYS A 231 -3.53 -5.03 43.31
CA LYS A 231 -2.23 -4.51 43.77
C LYS A 231 -1.06 -5.18 43.04
N ASN A 232 -1.10 -6.51 42.87
CA ASN A 232 -0.04 -7.25 42.19
C ASN A 232 -0.02 -7.04 40.66
N LYS A 233 -1.12 -6.60 40.04
CA LYS A 233 -1.16 -6.29 38.60
C LYS A 233 -0.65 -4.89 38.25
N GLY A 234 -0.68 -3.95 39.18
CA GLY A 234 -0.22 -2.57 38.98
C GLY A 234 1.28 -2.35 39.26
N SER A 235 1.88 -3.19 40.12
CA SER A 235 3.29 -3.10 40.47
C SER A 235 4.04 -4.34 39.98
N GLY A 236 4.87 -4.19 38.95
CA GLY A 236 6.01 -5.09 38.72
C GLY A 236 7.10 -4.91 39.79
N GLU A 237 6.73 -4.57 41.03
CA GLU A 237 7.60 -4.31 42.16
C GLU A 237 7.20 -5.24 43.31
N ASP A 238 8.25 -5.71 43.99
CA ASP A 238 8.30 -6.88 44.84
C ASP A 238 7.18 -6.99 45.90
N SER A 239 6.76 -8.23 46.16
CA SER A 239 5.88 -8.57 47.29
C SER A 239 6.47 -8.05 48.61
N PRO A 240 5.63 -7.60 49.58
CA PRO A 240 6.11 -7.02 50.84
C PRO A 240 6.90 -8.02 51.72
N ASP A 241 6.83 -9.32 51.43
CA ASP A 241 7.60 -10.37 52.11
C ASP A 241 8.97 -10.67 51.46
N GLY A 242 9.34 -10.00 50.37
CA GLY A 242 10.67 -10.15 49.75
C GLY A 242 11.01 -11.53 49.18
N VAL A 243 10.06 -12.48 49.15
CA VAL A 243 10.29 -13.81 48.58
C VAL A 243 10.12 -13.76 47.07
N ARG A 244 11.25 -13.71 46.36
CA ARG A 244 11.32 -13.95 44.92
C ARG A 244 11.10 -15.45 44.68
N HIS A 245 9.89 -15.81 44.25
CA HIS A 245 9.70 -17.13 43.64
C HIS A 245 10.40 -17.13 42.28
N GLY A 246 11.61 -17.68 42.26
CA GLY A 246 12.32 -17.98 41.02
C GLY A 246 11.53 -19.05 40.26
N ASN A 247 11.11 -18.74 39.04
CA ASN A 247 10.54 -19.74 38.15
C ASN A 247 11.61 -20.81 37.89
N SER A 248 11.29 -22.04 38.29
CA SER A 248 12.07 -23.26 38.00
C SER A 248 11.59 -23.85 36.67
#